data_AF-A0A401U3P1-F1
#
_entry.id   AF-A0A401U3P1-F1
#
_cell.length_a   1.000
_cell.length_b   1.000
_cell.length_c   1.000
_cell.angle_alpha   90.00
_cell.angle_beta   90.00
_cell.angle_gamma   90.00
#
_symmetry.space_group_name_H-M   'P 1'
#
loop_
_entity.id
_entity.type
_entity.pdbx_description
1 polymer ?
#
loop_
_entity_poly.entity_id
_entity_poly.type
_entity_poly.pdbx_seq_one_letter_code
_entity_poly.pdbx_strand_id
1 'polypeptide(L)'
;MDPRRQTLSRHATQHLAFKPGSDVAMLNAMIHTIITEGLTDEQYIAGYTEGYDDLKAKIQEFTPERMAPICGIPAETLREVARAYAGAKSSIIFWG
;
A
#
# COMPACT_ATOMS: atom_id res chain seq x y z
N MET A 1 0.16 4.28 -9.88
CA MET A 1 1.13 3.17 -9.72
C MET A 1 1.20 2.50 -11.07
N ASP A 2 2.36 2.44 -11.73
CA ASP A 2 2.50 1.79 -13.04
C ASP A 2 4.00 1.50 -13.29
N PRO A 3 4.40 0.30 -13.72
CA PRO A 3 5.79 -0.01 -14.05
C PRO A 3 6.33 0.89 -15.18
N ARG A 4 5.45 1.41 -16.03
CA ARG A 4 5.77 2.33 -17.11
C ARG A 4 5.66 3.76 -16.62
N ARG A 5 6.60 4.59 -17.06
CA ARG A 5 6.47 6.03 -16.89
C ARG A 5 5.53 6.57 -17.97
N GLN A 6 4.34 7.02 -17.57
CA GLN A 6 3.29 7.52 -18.46
C GLN A 6 3.08 9.02 -18.30
N THR A 7 2.26 9.64 -19.17
CA THR A 7 1.94 11.08 -19.09
C THR A 7 1.36 11.45 -17.73
N LEU A 8 0.51 10.60 -17.15
CA LEU A 8 -0.08 10.82 -15.82
C LEU A 8 0.98 10.86 -14.71
N SER A 9 2.11 10.17 -14.87
CA SER A 9 3.23 10.19 -13.91
C SER A 9 3.81 11.60 -13.71
N ARG A 10 3.61 12.53 -14.66
CA ARG A 10 4.06 13.93 -14.54
C ARG A 10 3.21 14.75 -13.57
N HIS A 11 1.99 14.31 -13.29
CA HIS A 11 1.05 14.97 -12.39
C HIS A 11 0.99 14.31 -11.01
N ALA A 12 1.63 13.15 -10.85
CA ALA A 12 1.63 12.42 -9.60
C ALA A 12 2.65 13.01 -8.61
N THR A 13 2.23 13.23 -7.37
CA THR A 13 3.15 13.56 -6.26
C THR A 13 4.19 12.44 -6.07
N GLN A 14 3.76 11.19 -6.24
CA GLN A 14 4.62 10.01 -6.18
C GLN A 14 4.29 9.08 -7.35
N HIS A 15 5.31 8.72 -8.13
CA HIS A 15 5.20 7.70 -9.18
C HIS A 15 5.89 6.42 -8.73
N LEU A 16 5.09 5.41 -8.39
CA LEU A 16 5.59 4.07 -8.04
C LEU A 16 5.78 3.23 -9.30
N ALA A 17 7.02 3.19 -9.80
CA ALA A 17 7.47 2.35 -10.91
C ALA A 17 7.95 0.99 -10.39
N PHE A 18 7.02 0.16 -9.94
CA PHE A 18 7.31 -1.17 -9.41
C PHE A 18 7.70 -2.14 -10.54
N LYS A 19 8.36 -3.27 -10.22
CA LYS A 19 8.72 -4.30 -11.20
C LYS A 19 7.45 -4.95 -11.79
N PRO A 20 7.35 -5.22 -13.10
CA PRO A 20 6.17 -5.87 -13.66
C PRO A 20 5.79 -7.18 -12.93
N GLY A 21 4.51 -7.34 -12.59
CA GLY A 21 4.00 -8.52 -11.87
C GLY A 21 4.27 -8.55 -10.36
N SER A 22 4.67 -7.43 -9.75
CA SER A 22 5.00 -7.34 -8.32
C SER A 22 4.19 -6.29 -7.54
N ASP A 23 3.07 -5.85 -8.11
CA ASP A 23 2.12 -4.93 -7.48
C ASP A 23 1.57 -5.49 -6.17
N VAL A 24 1.26 -6.79 -6.09
CA VAL A 24 0.77 -7.42 -4.85
C VAL A 24 1.80 -7.31 -3.72
N ALA A 25 3.10 -7.45 -4.01
CA ALA A 25 4.15 -7.27 -3.00
C ALA A 25 4.19 -5.83 -2.47
N MET A 26 4.08 -4.85 -3.37
CA MET A 26 3.99 -3.43 -3.02
C MET A 26 2.72 -3.13 -2.19
N LEU A 27 1.56 -3.62 -2.62
CA LEU A 27 0.28 -3.42 -1.92
C LEU A 27 0.30 -4.06 -0.53
N ASN A 28 0.85 -5.26 -0.38
CA ASN A 28 0.99 -5.90 0.92
C ASN A 28 1.89 -5.11 1.88
N ALA A 29 2.96 -4.48 1.37
CA ALA A 29 3.79 -3.58 2.17
C ALA A 29 3.04 -2.32 2.65
N MET A 30 2.16 -1.79 1.81
CA MET A 30 1.31 -0.67 2.19
C MET A 30 0.28 -1.09 3.24
N ILE A 31 -0.40 -2.21 3.05
CA ILE A 31 -1.37 -2.76 4.02
C ILE A 31 -0.66 -3.06 5.35
N HIS A 32 0.53 -3.66 5.31
CA HIS A 32 1.37 -3.89 6.49
C HIS A 32 1.55 -2.58 7.26
N THR A 33 2.06 -1.55 6.59
CA THR A 33 2.34 -0.24 7.22
C THR A 33 1.06 0.34 7.84
N ILE A 34 -0.05 0.35 7.11
CA ILE A 34 -1.34 0.91 7.58
C ILE A 34 -1.80 0.19 8.86
N ILE A 35 -1.73 -1.13 8.89
CA ILE A 35 -2.17 -1.92 10.05
C ILE A 35 -1.20 -1.78 11.22
N THR A 36 0.11 -1.88 11.00
CA THR A 36 1.11 -1.82 12.08
C THR A 36 1.24 -0.44 12.72
N GLU A 37 0.92 0.62 11.96
CA GLU A 37 0.94 2.00 12.47
C GLU A 37 -0.43 2.44 13.02
N GLY A 38 -1.44 1.57 13.03
CA GLY A 38 -2.77 1.89 13.58
C GLY A 38 -3.54 2.93 12.78
N LEU A 39 -3.34 2.97 11.45
CA LEU A 39 -3.96 3.94 10.54
C LEU A 39 -5.28 3.44 9.94
N THR A 40 -5.85 2.37 10.50
CA THR A 40 -7.09 1.76 10.05
C THR A 40 -8.32 2.43 10.67
N ASP A 41 -9.43 2.45 9.94
CA ASP A 41 -10.74 2.76 10.52
C ASP A 41 -11.32 1.52 11.22
N GLU A 42 -11.08 1.42 12.53
CA GLU A 42 -11.51 0.27 13.33
C GLU A 42 -13.04 0.11 13.38
N GLN A 43 -13.78 1.22 13.39
CA GLN A 43 -15.24 1.19 13.42
C GLN A 43 -15.80 0.64 12.12
N TYR A 44 -15.26 1.09 10.99
CA TYR A 44 -15.68 0.60 9.68
C TYR A 44 -15.33 -0.88 9.50
N ILE A 45 -14.12 -1.29 9.89
CA ILE A 45 -13.69 -2.68 9.80
C ILE A 45 -14.62 -3.58 10.61
N ALA A 46 -14.93 -3.23 11.85
CA ALA A 46 -15.80 -4.01 12.72
C ALA A 46 -17.26 -4.08 12.20
N GLY A 47 -17.76 -3.03 11.57
CA GLY A 47 -19.15 -2.95 11.10
C GLY A 47 -19.40 -3.53 9.71
N TYR A 48 -18.38 -3.57 8.85
CA TYR A 48 -18.58 -3.76 7.40
C TYR A 48 -17.58 -4.70 6.72
N THR A 49 -16.70 -5.38 7.45
CA THR A 49 -15.72 -6.31 6.87
C THR A 49 -15.66 -7.64 7.61
N GLU A 50 -15.10 -8.65 6.97
CA GLU A 50 -14.81 -9.96 7.54
C GLU A 50 -13.36 -10.38 7.24
N GLY A 51 -12.80 -11.29 8.05
CA GLY A 51 -11.43 -11.81 7.84
C GLY A 51 -10.30 -10.84 8.19
N TYR A 52 -10.59 -9.73 8.89
CA TYR A 52 -9.57 -8.75 9.26
C TYR A 52 -8.47 -9.32 10.17
N ASP A 53 -8.83 -10.15 11.16
CA ASP A 53 -7.83 -10.74 12.07
C ASP A 53 -6.87 -11.70 11.32
N ASP A 54 -7.39 -12.48 10.39
CA ASP A 54 -6.58 -13.35 9.52
C ASP A 54 -5.65 -12.53 8.62
N LEU A 55 -6.15 -11.43 8.05
CA LEU A 55 -5.35 -10.50 7.27
C LEU A 55 -4.24 -9.88 8.15
N LYS A 56 -4.60 -9.36 9.33
CA LYS A 56 -3.67 -8.74 10.27
C LYS A 56 -2.57 -9.69 10.72
N ALA A 57 -2.89 -10.97 10.92
CA ALA A 57 -1.90 -12.00 11.25
C ALA A 57 -0.96 -12.27 10.07
N LYS A 58 -1.49 -12.48 8.86
CA LYS A 58 -0.69 -12.78 7.66
C LYS A 58 0.18 -11.60 7.25
N ILE A 59 -0.33 -10.38 7.35
CA ILE A 59 0.35 -9.20 6.82
C ILE A 59 1.65 -8.86 7.57
N GLN A 60 1.86 -9.39 8.78
CA GLN A 60 3.07 -9.16 9.58
C GLN A 60 4.35 -9.54 8.82
N GLU A 61 4.27 -10.55 7.95
CA GLU A 61 5.42 -11.01 7.17
C GLU A 61 5.78 -10.08 6.00
N PHE A 62 4.89 -9.18 5.60
CA PHE A 62 5.02 -8.35 4.40
C PHE A 62 5.58 -6.96 4.70
N THR A 63 6.61 -6.88 5.56
CA THR A 63 7.30 -5.62 5.89
C THR A 63 7.77 -4.89 4.63
N PRO A 64 7.79 -3.53 4.63
CA PRO A 64 8.38 -2.75 3.55
C PRO A 64 9.80 -3.19 3.16
N GLU A 65 10.65 -3.56 4.12
CA GLU A 65 12.01 -4.05 3.89
C GLU A 65 12.05 -5.35 3.08
N ARG A 66 11.15 -6.29 3.39
CA ARG A 66 11.07 -7.57 2.67
C ARG A 66 10.47 -7.41 1.28
N MET A 67 9.52 -6.49 1.12
CA MET A 67 8.82 -6.29 -0.16
C MET A 67 9.57 -5.37 -1.12
N ALA A 68 10.34 -4.41 -0.62
CA ALA A 68 11.14 -3.49 -1.42
C ALA A 68 12.02 -4.17 -2.50
N PRO A 69 12.81 -5.22 -2.21
CA PRO A 69 13.59 -5.90 -3.24
C PRO A 69 12.71 -6.66 -4.26
N ILE A 70 11.51 -7.10 -3.87
CA ILE A 70 10.57 -7.81 -4.74
C ILE A 70 9.91 -6.82 -5.70
N CYS A 71 9.34 -5.73 -5.19
CA CYS A 71 8.62 -4.77 -5.99
C CYS A 71 9.49 -3.69 -6.62
N GLY A 72 10.73 -3.51 -6.16
CA GLY A 72 11.65 -2.49 -6.67
C GLY A 72 11.36 -1.07 -6.19
N ILE A 73 10.50 -0.90 -5.18
CA ILE A 73 10.22 0.40 -4.55
C ILE A 73 10.95 0.47 -3.20
N PRO A 74 11.64 1.58 -2.87
CA PRO A 74 12.27 1.74 -1.56
C PRO A 74 11.27 1.60 -0.41
N ALA A 75 11.69 0.96 0.69
CA ALA A 75 10.86 0.71 1.86
C ALA A 75 10.24 2.00 2.44
N GLU A 76 11.02 3.07 2.54
CA GLU A 76 10.52 4.37 3.01
C GLU A 76 9.45 4.95 2.08
N THR A 77 9.62 4.84 0.75
CA THR A 77 8.60 5.28 -0.20
C THR A 77 7.30 4.49 -0.06
N LEU A 78 7.37 3.19 0.23
CA LEU A 78 6.18 2.37 0.51
C LEU A 78 5.44 2.89 1.75
N ARG A 79 6.17 3.22 2.82
CA ARG A 79 5.60 3.80 4.04
C ARG A 79 4.97 5.16 3.80
N GLU A 80 5.69 6.05 3.11
CA GLU A 80 5.21 7.40 2.79
C GLU A 80 3.89 7.36 2.02
N VAL A 81 3.79 6.51 0.99
CA VAL A 81 2.56 6.38 0.19
C VAL A 81 1.44 5.71 0.99
N ALA A 82 1.74 4.72 1.83
CA ALA A 82 0.77 4.09 2.71
C ALA A 82 0.16 5.09 3.71
N ARG A 83 1.01 5.87 4.39
CA ARG A 83 0.59 6.93 5.32
C ARG A 83 -0.20 8.03 4.61
N ALA A 84 0.24 8.45 3.42
CA ALA A 84 -0.47 9.46 2.64
C ALA A 84 -1.86 8.97 2.23
N TYR A 85 -1.99 7.71 1.81
CA TYR A 85 -3.27 7.12 1.43
C TYR A 85 -4.23 6.98 2.63
N ALA A 86 -3.74 6.46 3.76
CA ALA A 86 -4.57 6.23 4.95
C ALA A 86 -4.88 7.51 5.74
N GLY A 87 -3.99 8.50 5.73
CA GLY A 87 -4.17 9.77 6.43
C GLY A 87 -5.00 10.81 5.66
N ALA A 88 -5.34 10.56 4.40
CA ALA A 88 -6.19 11.46 3.63
C ALA A 88 -7.65 11.41 4.13
N LYS A 89 -8.33 12.55 4.16
CA LYS A 89 -9.75 12.64 4.55
C LYS A 89 -10.65 11.72 3.69
N SER A 90 -10.30 11.56 2.42
CA SER A 90 -10.98 10.67 1.49
C SER A 90 -10.01 10.26 0.39
N SER A 91 -9.93 8.96 0.11
CA SER A 91 -9.05 8.38 -0.91
C SER A 91 -9.86 7.57 -1.91
N ILE A 92 -9.42 7.55 -3.16
CA ILE A 92 -10.01 6.76 -4.24
C ILE A 92 -8.93 5.95 -4.93
N ILE A 93 -9.21 4.67 -5.19
CA ILE A 93 -8.37 3.81 -6.04
C ILE A 93 -9.03 3.76 -7.42
N PHE A 94 -8.29 4.14 -8.45
CA PHE A 94 -8.70 4.00 -9.84
C PHE A 94 -7.72 3.06 -10.54
N TRP A 95 -8.22 1.93 -11.05
CA TRP A 95 -7.43 0.91 -11.73
C TRP A 95 -8.17 0.37 -12.95
N GLY A 96 -7.42 -0.10 -13.94
CA GLY A 96 -7.93 -0.62 -15.22
C GLY A 96 -6.89 -0.56 -16.33
#